data_AF-A0A318QRU5-F1
#
_entry.id   AF-A0A318QRU5-F1
#
_cell.length_a   1.000
_cell.length_b   1.000
_cell.length_c   1.000
_cell.angle_alpha   90.00
_cell.angle_beta   90.00
_cell.angle_gamma   90.00
#
_symmetry.space_group_name_H-M   'P 1'
#
loop_
_entity.id
_entity.type
_entity.pdbx_description
1 polymer ?
#
loop_
_entity_poly.entity_id
_entity_poly.type
_entity_poly.pdbx_seq_one_letter_code
_entity_poly.pdbx_strand_id
1 'polypeptide(L)' 'MIVLDTNILSELMRSGPDGAVLAWMSRQSMMTIFITTMTQADILYGCKLPATDALLNTSGLVQL' A
#
# COMPACT_ATOMS: atom_id res chain seq x y z
N MET A 1 -7.34 14.45 11.05
CA MET A 1 -5.92 14.09 10.98
C MET A 1 -5.84 12.58 10.92
N ILE A 2 -5.28 12.03 9.85
CA ILE A 2 -5.22 10.60 9.54
C ILE A 2 -3.76 10.26 9.24
N VAL A 3 -3.26 9.20 9.86
CA VAL A 3 -1.94 8.64 9.55
C VAL A 3 -2.16 7.39 8.71
N LEU A 4 -1.63 7.37 7.50
CA LEU A 4 -1.69 6.22 6.61
C LEU A 4 -0.60 5.23 6.97
N ASP A 5 -0.98 3.96 6.92
CA ASP A 5 -0.10 2.82 7.05
C ASP A 5 0.36 2.35 5.64
N THR A 6 1.38 1.50 5.61
CA THR A 6 2.04 1.00 4.40
C THR A 6 1.08 0.19 3.52
N ASN A 7 0.09 -0.49 4.09
CA ASN A 7 -0.96 -1.24 3.37
C ASN A 7 -1.83 -0.34 2.48
N ILE A 8 -2.36 0.77 2.99
CA ILE A 8 -3.17 1.71 2.21
C ILE A 8 -2.32 2.38 1.14
N LEU A 9 -1.11 2.80 1.49
CA LEU A 9 -0.22 3.46 0.55
C LEU A 9 0.23 2.51 -0.57
N SER A 10 0.57 1.26 -0.25
CA SER A 10 0.93 0.25 -1.25
C SER A 10 -0.25 -0.17 -2.12
N GLU A 11 -1.48 -0.24 -1.59
CA GLU A 11 -2.69 -0.48 -2.37
C GLU A 11 -2.91 0.63 -3.42
N LEU A 12 -2.73 1.89 -3.03
CA LEU A 12 -2.81 3.04 -3.94
C LEU A 12 -1.73 3.04 -5.04
N MET A 13 -0.65 2.27 -4.88
CA MET A 13 0.44 2.13 -5.85
C MET A 13 0.24 0.98 -6.84
N ARG A 14 -0.79 0.14 -6.65
CA ARG A 14 -1.09 -0.98 -7.57
C ARG A 14 -1.65 -0.43 -8.90
N SER A 15 -1.43 -1.17 -10.00
CA SER A 15 -1.97 -0.80 -11.31
C SER A 15 -3.51 -0.78 -11.36
N GLY A 16 -4.17 -1.52 -10.46
CA GLY A 16 -5.62 -1.50 -10.27
C GLY A 16 -5.97 -1.55 -8.79
N PRO A 17 -5.98 -0.39 -8.09
CA PRO A 17 -6.31 -0.32 -6.67
C PRO A 17 -7.78 -0.66 -6.40
N ASP A 18 -8.08 -1.12 -5.19
CA ASP A 18 -9.45 -1.30 -4.73
C ASP A 18 -10.25 0.03 -4.80
N GLY A 19 -11.41 -0.02 -5.47
CA GLY A 19 -12.29 1.14 -5.64
C GLY A 19 -12.79 1.73 -4.32
N ALA A 20 -12.96 0.94 -3.27
CA ALA A 20 -13.33 1.41 -1.95
C ALA A 20 -12.22 2.26 -1.31
N VAL A 21 -10.96 1.84 -1.47
CA VAL A 21 -9.79 2.58 -0.99
C VAL A 21 -9.64 3.89 -1.75
N LEU A 22 -9.80 3.87 -3.08
CA LEU A 22 -9.80 5.09 -3.90
C LEU A 22 -10.91 6.07 -3.51
N ALA A 23 -12.15 5.57 -3.38
CA ALA A 23 -13.28 6.40 -2.99
C ALA A 23 -13.08 6.98 -1.58
N TRP A 24 -12.54 6.20 -0.63
CA TRP A 24 -12.21 6.70 0.70
C TRP A 24 -11.12 7.77 0.67
N MET A 25 -10.05 7.55 -0.09
CA MET A 25 -8.93 8.48 -0.22
C MET A 25 -9.37 9.81 -0.85
N SER A 26 -10.23 9.75 -1.88
CA SER A 26 -10.75 10.95 -2.57
C SER A 26 -11.55 11.91 -1.68
N ARG A 27 -12.06 11.43 -0.54
CA ARG A 27 -12.81 12.24 0.42
C ARG A 27 -11.92 12.93 1.46
N GLN A 28 -10.64 12.58 1.50
CA GLN A 28 -9.69 13.14 2.48
C GLN A 28 -9.06 14.42 1.95
N SER A 29 -8.84 15.39 2.83
CA SER A 29 -8.05 16.58 2.50
C SER A 29 -6.56 16.28 2.62
N MET A 30 -5.75 16.68 1.63
CA MET A 30 -4.29 16.45 1.64
C MET A 30 -3.60 17.02 2.88
N MET A 31 -4.08 18.14 3.43
CA MET A 31 -3.53 18.76 4.64
C MET A 31 -3.82 17.95 5.92
N THR A 32 -4.62 16.90 5.81
CA THR A 32 -5.06 16.08 6.95
C THR A 32 -4.48 14.67 6.93
N ILE A 33 -3.72 14.34 5.89
CA ILE A 33 -3.12 13.03 5.64
C ILE A 33 -1.63 13.09 5.93
N PHE A 34 -1.16 12.13 6.71
CA PHE A 34 0.24 12.01 7.11
C PHE A 34 0.69 10.57 6.93
N ILE A 35 2.00 10.37 6.80
CA ILE A 35 2.63 9.04 6.90
C ILE A 35 3.68 9.12 8.00
N THR A 36 3.98 7.97 8.61
CA THR A 36 5.10 7.90 9.56
C THR A 36 6.43 7.81 8.82
N THR A 37 7.52 8.13 9.49
CA THR A 37 8.88 7.88 8.97
C THR A 37 9.13 6.39 8.71
N MET A 38 8.47 5.50 9.47
CA MET A 38 8.55 4.06 9.27
C MET A 38 7.83 3.62 7.99
N THR A 39 6.59 4.10 7.78
CA THR A 39 5.83 3.90 6.53
C THR A 39 6.60 4.41 5.31
N GLN A 40 7.25 5.58 5.43
CA GLN A 40 8.10 6.12 4.37
C GLN A 40 9.29 5.20 4.09
N ALA A 41 9.95 4.67 5.12
CA ALA A 41 11.08 3.75 4.97
C ALA A 41 10.65 2.44 4.27
N ASP A 42 9.51 1.87 4.66
CA ASP A 42 8.99 0.62 4.08
C ASP A 42 8.71 0.77 2.58
N ILE A 43 8.05 1.86 2.17
CA ILE A 43 7.74 2.11 0.75
C ILE A 43 9.01 2.36 -0.06
N LEU A 44 9.94 3.17 0.45
CA LEU A 44 11.21 3.42 -0.23
C LEU A 44 12.06 2.15 -0.34
N TYR A 45 11.99 1.26 0.64
CA TYR A 45 12.62 -0.05 0.59
C TYR A 45 11.95 -0.93 -0.48
N GLY A 46 10.62 -1.05 -0.47
CA GLY A 46 9.85 -1.82 -1.45
C GLY A 46 10.09 -1.37 -2.89
N CYS A 47 10.14 -0.05 -3.16
CA CYS A 47 10.41 0.50 -4.49
C CYS A 47 11.81 0.18 -5.03
N LYS A 48 12.77 -0.17 -4.17
CA LYS A 48 14.13 -0.58 -4.59
C LYS A 48 14.22 -2.06 -4.93
N LEU A 49 13.21 -2.84 -4.57
CA LEU A 49 13.16 -4.25 -4.91
C LEU A 49 12.70 -4.42 -6.36
N PRO A 50 13.33 -5.31 -7.14
CA PRO A 50 12.85 -5.62 -8.48
C PRO A 50 11.45 -6.23 -8.38
N ALA A 51 10.56 -5.83 -9.30
CA ALA A 51 9.24 -6.44 -9.45
C ALA A 51 9.43 -7.94 -9.70
N THR A 52 9.23 -8.74 -8.65
CA THR A 52 9.36 -10.19 -8.72
C THR A 52 7.96 -10.76 -8.85
N ASP A 53 7.54 -11.02 -10.08
CA ASP A 53 6.17 -11.49 -10.43
C ASP A 53 5.85 -12.94 -9.99
N ALA A 54 6.61 -13.58 -9.08
CA ALA A 54 6.68 -15.06 -9.10
C ALA A 54 6.50 -15.86 -7.79
N LEU A 55 6.20 -15.30 -6.60
CA LEU A 55 6.09 -16.14 -5.38
C LEU A 55 4.80 -16.04 -4.54
N LEU A 56 3.77 -15.32 -4.97
CA LEU A 56 2.48 -15.34 -4.26
C LEU A 56 1.27 -15.79 -5.12
N ASN A 57 1.52 -16.26 -6.35
CA ASN A 57 0.45 -16.82 -7.20
C ASN A 57 0.74 -18.25 -7.67
N THR A 58 1.24 -19.10 -6.78
CA THR A 58 1.15 -20.54 -6.95
C THR A 58 0.72 -21.18 -5.64
N SER A 59 -0.51 -21.71 -5.66
CA SER A 59 -1.01 -22.76 -4.76
C SER A 59 -1.60 -22.30 -3.42
N GLY A 60 -2.92 -22.37 -3.31
CA GLY A 60 -3.63 -22.23 -2.05
C GLY A 60 -3.40 -23.40 -1.10
N LEU A 61 -2.38 -23.33 -0.26
CA LEU A 61 -2.29 -24.06 1.01
C LEU A 61 -1.41 -23.27 2.01
N VAL A 62 -1.85 -23.27 3.29
CA VAL A 62 -1.13 -22.85 4.53
C VAL A 62 -1.13 -21.32 4.76
N GLN A 63 -1.93 -20.70 5.64
CA GLN A 63 -2.35 -21.02 7.02
C GLN A 63 -1.20 -21.46 7.94
N LEU A 64 -0.41 -20.49 8.42
CA LEU A 64 0.12 -20.42 9.80
C LEU A 64 0.19 -18.94 10.22
#